data_AF-A0A939JIS2-F1
#
_entry.id   AF-A0A939JIS2-F1
#
_cell.length_a   1.000
_cell.length_b   1.000
_cell.length_c   1.000
_cell.angle_alpha   90.00
_cell.angle_beta   90.00
_cell.angle_gamma   90.00
#
_symmetry.space_group_name_H-M   'P 1'
#
loop_
_entity.id
_entity.type
_entity.pdbx_description
1 polymer ?
#
loop_
_entity_poly.entity_id
_entity_poly.type
_entity_poly.pdbx_seq_one_letter_code
_entity_poly.pdbx_strand_id
1 'polypeptide(L)'
;MADTTRITVTLPTEQVAELKKITDNVSGYVAEAVARQIRHQLLGADLRSHTDEYGAFSSAELADARSRIFSGAESEGGESAA
;
A
#
# COMPACT_ATOMS: atom_id res chain seq x y z
N MET A 1 11.07 -14.77 17.28
CA MET A 1 11.88 -13.94 16.36
C MET A 1 11.26 -14.10 15.00
N ALA A 2 10.95 -13.01 14.28
CA ALA A 2 10.41 -13.13 12.93
C ALA A 2 11.49 -13.68 12.00
N ASP A 3 11.16 -14.70 11.20
CA ASP A 3 12.04 -15.24 10.17
C ASP A 3 12.34 -14.15 9.13
N THR A 4 13.51 -13.52 9.25
CA THR A 4 13.96 -12.45 8.36
C THR A 4 15.11 -12.96 7.51
N THR A 5 15.00 -12.81 6.19
CA THR A 5 16.06 -13.17 5.24
C THR A 5 16.79 -11.92 4.79
N ARG A 6 18.12 -11.89 4.93
CA ARG A 6 18.94 -10.80 4.41
C ARG A 6 19.05 -10.93 2.90
N ILE A 7 18.64 -9.88 2.19
CA ILE A 7 18.79 -9.73 0.74
C ILE A 7 19.64 -8.50 0.43
N THR A 8 20.38 -8.52 -0.67
CA THR A 8 21.12 -7.36 -1.19
C THR A 8 20.42 -6.89 -2.46
N VAL A 9 20.04 -5.61 -2.50
CA VAL A 9 19.31 -5.01 -3.63
C VAL A 9 20.09 -3.80 -4.12
N THR A 10 20.22 -3.69 -5.45
CA THR A 10 20.79 -2.51 -6.11
C THR A 10 19.66 -1.57 -6.49
N LEU A 11 19.77 -0.31 -6.05
CA LEU A 11 18.84 0.77 -6.38
C LEU A 11 19.57 1.86 -7.16
N PRO A 12 18.87 2.60 -8.05
CA PRO A 12 19.45 3.76 -8.72
C PRO A 12 19.92 4.81 -7.70
N THR A 13 21.09 5.40 -7.93
CA THR A 13 21.72 6.35 -7.00
C THR A 13 20.82 7.56 -6.71
N GLU A 14 20.06 8.03 -7.70
CA GLU A 14 19.11 9.14 -7.53
C GLU A 14 18.00 8.79 -6.53
N GLN A 15 17.45 7.58 -6.62
CA GLN A 15 16.42 7.10 -5.69
C GLN A 15 16.97 6.94 -4.27
N VAL A 16 18.22 6.47 -4.12
CA VAL A 16 18.88 6.38 -2.81
C VAL A 16 19.13 7.78 -2.24
N ALA A 17 19.51 8.75 -3.07
CA ALA A 17 19.70 10.13 -2.65
C ALA A 17 18.40 10.79 -2.19
N GLU A 18 17.29 10.54 -2.87
CA GLU A 18 15.97 11.02 -2.43
C GLU A 18 15.48 10.31 -1.17
N LEU A 19 15.61 8.99 -1.10
CA LEU A 19 15.25 8.21 0.11
C LEU A 19 16.02 8.69 1.33
N LYS A 20 17.31 9.00 1.18
CA LYS A 20 18.14 9.57 2.25
C LYS A 20 17.70 10.95 2.73
N LYS A 21 17.00 11.74 1.92
CA LYS A 21 16.44 13.03 2.36
C LYS A 21 15.21 12.84 3.24
N ILE A 22 14.50 11.73 3.07
CA ILE A 22 13.25 11.41 3.77
C ILE A 22 13.54 10.58 5.03
N THR A 23 14.52 9.67 4.97
CA THR A 23 14.87 8.80 6.09
C THR A 23 16.34 8.36 6.03
N ASP A 24 16.97 8.28 7.20
CA ASP A 24 18.30 7.68 7.35
C ASP A 24 18.27 6.14 7.31
N ASN A 25 17.08 5.53 7.46
CA ASN A 25 16.89 4.08 7.44
C ASN A 25 16.23 3.60 6.15
N VAL A 26 17.03 3.58 5.08
CA VAL A 26 16.58 3.16 3.74
C VAL A 26 16.09 1.71 3.73
N SER A 27 16.74 0.79 4.47
CA SER A 27 16.35 -0.62 4.49
C SER A 27 14.99 -0.84 5.17
N GLY A 28 14.71 -0.11 6.25
CA GLY A 28 13.41 -0.12 6.92
C GLY A 28 12.30 0.39 6.01
N TYR A 29 12.54 1.52 5.34
CA TYR A 29 11.57 2.10 4.41
C TYR A 29 11.27 1.18 3.24
N VAL A 30 12.29 0.56 2.64
CA VAL A 30 12.11 -0.41 1.56
C VAL A 30 11.34 -1.64 2.05
N ALA A 31 11.63 -2.15 3.25
CA ALA A 31 10.89 -3.29 3.80
C ALA A 31 9.40 -2.98 3.99
N GLU A 32 9.07 -1.78 4.49
CA GLU A 32 7.67 -1.36 4.66
C GLU A 32 6.98 -1.13 3.30
N ALA A 33 7.65 -0.47 2.37
CA ALA A 33 7.14 -0.24 1.01
C ALA A 33 6.88 -1.57 0.29
N VAL A 34 7.78 -2.54 0.41
CA VAL A 34 7.60 -3.89 -0.16
C VAL A 34 6.45 -4.62 0.52
N ALA A 35 6.35 -4.58 1.86
CA ALA A 35 5.23 -5.18 2.58
C ALA A 35 3.89 -4.58 2.14
N ARG A 36 3.84 -3.25 1.98
CA ARG A 36 2.66 -2.53 1.48
C ARG A 36 2.33 -2.94 0.04
N GLN A 37 3.35 -3.04 -0.82
CA GLN A 37 3.17 -3.45 -2.21
C GLN A 37 2.67 -4.89 -2.33
N ILE A 38 3.19 -5.83 -1.53
CA ILE A 38 2.72 -7.21 -1.50
C ILE A 38 1.25 -7.28 -1.05
N ARG A 39 0.86 -6.54 -0.01
CA ARG A 39 -0.56 -6.45 0.41
C ARG A 39 -1.47 -5.98 -0.73
N HIS A 40 -1.05 -4.95 -1.46
CA HIS A 40 -1.81 -4.46 -2.63
C HIS A 40 -1.86 -5.46 -3.77
N GLN A 41 -0.78 -6.20 -4.05
CA GLN A 41 -0.77 -7.21 -5.09
C GLN A 41 -1.66 -8.41 -4.77
N LEU A 42 -1.66 -8.87 -3.52
CA LEU A 42 -2.55 -9.94 -3.06
C LEU A 42 -4.01 -9.50 -3.16
N LEU A 43 -4.32 -8.28 -2.72
CA LEU A 43 -5.66 -7.72 -2.85
C LEU A 43 -6.10 -7.60 -4.32
N GLY A 44 -5.20 -7.19 -5.22
CA GLY A 44 -5.47 -7.12 -6.65
C GLY A 44 -5.57 -8.49 -7.33
N ALA A 45 -4.92 -9.53 -6.79
CA ALA A 45 -5.08 -10.91 -7.24
C ALA A 45 -6.44 -11.46 -6.81
N ASP A 46 -6.84 -11.25 -5.56
CA ASP A 46 -8.16 -11.64 -5.05
C ASP A 46 -9.29 -10.95 -5.82
N LEU A 47 -9.20 -9.63 -6.04
CA LEU A 47 -10.20 -8.89 -6.80
C LEU A 47 -10.32 -9.40 -8.25
N ARG A 48 -9.20 -9.79 -8.87
CA ARG A 48 -9.22 -10.39 -10.22
C ARG A 48 -9.84 -11.78 -10.21
N SER A 49 -9.48 -12.62 -9.24
CA SER A 49 -10.07 -13.95 -9.10
C SER A 49 -11.58 -13.88 -8.86
N HIS A 50 -12.03 -12.94 -8.03
CA HIS A 50 -13.45 -12.67 -7.80
C HIS A 50 -14.16 -12.16 -9.06
N THR A 51 -13.50 -11.30 -9.84
CA THR A 51 -14.06 -10.80 -11.11
C THR A 51 -14.22 -11.92 -12.15
N ASP A 52 -13.31 -12.90 -12.15
CA ASP A 52 -13.36 -14.05 -13.06
C ASP A 52 -14.47 -15.04 -12.66
N GLU A 53 -14.69 -15.22 -11.35
CA GLU A 53 -15.70 -16.14 -10.81
C GLU A 53 -17.12 -15.56 -10.80
N TYR A 54 -17.28 -14.25 -10.53
CA TYR A 54 -18.59 -13.59 -10.35
C TYR A 54 -18.94 -12.55 -11.44
N GLY A 55 -18.01 -12.25 -12.34
CA GLY A 55 -18.16 -11.21 -13.37
C GLY A 55 -17.70 -9.82 -12.91
N ALA A 56 -17.67 -8.88 -13.84
CA ALA A 56 -17.22 -7.51 -13.59
C ALA A 56 -18.13 -6.78 -12.58
N PHE A 57 -17.51 -6.09 -11.62
CA PHE A 57 -18.23 -5.20 -10.71
C PHE A 57 -19.01 -4.14 -11.49
N SER A 58 -20.28 -3.96 -11.15
CA SER A 58 -21.09 -2.91 -11.75
C SER A 58 -20.66 -1.52 -11.28
N SER A 59 -20.94 -0.51 -12.09
CA SER A 59 -20.66 0.89 -11.74
C SER A 59 -21.37 1.35 -10.47
N ALA A 60 -22.54 0.77 -10.17
CA ALA A 60 -23.31 1.05 -8.95
C ALA A 60 -22.62 0.48 -7.69
N GLU A 61 -22.10 -0.75 -7.76
CA GLU A 61 -21.38 -1.37 -6.64
C GLU A 61 -20.04 -0.68 -6.36
N LEU A 62 -19.32 -0.26 -7.41
CA LEU A 62 -18.08 0.52 -7.24
C LEU A 62 -18.34 1.89 -6.63
N ALA A 63 -19.47 2.54 -6.97
CA ALA A 63 -19.84 3.83 -6.39
C ALA A 63 -20.20 3.69 -4.90
N ASP A 64 -20.93 2.64 -4.51
CA ASP A 64 -21.26 2.36 -3.11
C ASP A 64 -20.00 2.02 -2.29
N ALA A 65 -19.11 1.16 -2.82
CA ALA A 65 -17.85 0.82 -2.17
C ALA A 65 -16.94 2.05 -2.01
N ARG A 66 -16.82 2.90 -3.04
CA ARG A 66 -16.07 4.15 -2.98
C ARG A 66 -16.65 5.10 -1.95
N SER A 67 -17.98 5.23 -1.90
CA SER A 67 -18.66 6.03 -0.88
C SER A 67 -18.27 5.58 0.52
N ARG A 68 -18.34 4.27 0.83
CA ARG A 68 -18.00 3.73 2.15
C ARG A 68 -16.51 3.86 2.52
N ILE A 69 -15.60 3.65 1.57
CA ILE A 69 -14.15 3.73 1.82
C ILE A 69 -13.72 5.17 2.07
N PHE A 70 -14.26 6.12 1.29
CA PHE A 70 -13.86 7.52 1.38
C PHE A 70 -14.71 8.35 2.34
N SER A 71 -15.91 7.90 2.72
CA SER A 71 -16.70 8.57 3.78
C SER A 71 -16.17 8.30 5.19
N GLY A 72 -15.33 7.28 5.39
CA GLY A 72 -14.68 6.99 6.67
C GLY A 72 -13.34 7.72 6.88
N ALA A 73 -12.70 8.17 5.79
CA ALA A 73 -11.37 8.79 5.85
C ALA A 73 -11.39 10.26 6.32
N GLU A 74 -12.56 10.90 6.41
CA GLU A 74 -12.69 12.27 6.88
C GLU A 74 -12.73 12.38 8.42
N SER A 75 -12.73 11.26 9.15
CA SER A 75 -12.89 11.28 10.62
C SER A 75 -11.63 10.97 11.44
N GLU A 76 -10.48 10.70 10.81
CA GLU A 76 -9.23 10.39 11.52
C GLU A 76 -8.04 11.22 10.95
N GLY A 77 -8.05 12.54 11.17
CA GLY A 77 -6.98 13.40 10.67
C GLY A 77 -6.98 14.85 11.16
N GLY A 78 -7.54 15.14 12.34
CA GLY A 78 -7.71 16.49 12.83
C GLY A 78 -7.68 16.64 14.34
N GLU A 79 -6.84 15.88 15.06
CA GLU A 79 -6.50 16.20 16.45
C GLU A 79 -5.02 16.57 16.52
N SER A 80 -4.72 17.82 16.16
CA SER A 80 -3.55 18.54 16.62
C SER A 80 -3.87 20.03 16.72
N ALA A 81 -3.59 20.58 17.91
CA ALA A 81 -3.55 21.99 18.31
C ALA A 81 -4.81 22.60 18.94
N ALA A 82 -4.90 22.48 20.28
CA ALA A 82 -5.27 23.57 21.20
C ALA A 82 -4.45 23.42 22.49
#